data_AF-A0A4Q8TG44-F1
#
_entry.id   AF-A0A4Q8TG44-F1
#
_cell.length_a   1.000
_cell.length_b   1.000
_cell.length_c   1.000
_cell.angle_alpha   90.00
_cell.angle_beta   90.00
_cell.angle_gamma   90.00
#
_symmetry.space_group_name_H-M   'P 1'
#
loop_
_entity.id
_entity.type
_entity.pdbx_description
1 polymer ?
#
loop_
_entity_poly.entity_id
_entity_poly.type
_entity_poly.pdbx_seq_one_letter_code
_entity_poly.pdbx_strand_id
1 'polypeptide(L)'
;MISLPAPVPALEPVTIGGLPMSRVTVRISKWHNPFELYLICAGARFYVADNRLGKGWIFRHKSLARCIEFATAKANAYVRTEWAAFNRKKTLNG
;
A
#
# COMPACT_ATOMS: atom_id res chain seq x y z
N MET A 1 -16.92 21.18 -6.44
CA MET A 1 -15.63 20.46 -6.28
C MET A 1 -15.88 19.00 -6.61
N ILE A 2 -15.27 18.47 -7.68
CA ILE A 2 -15.36 17.04 -7.96
C ILE A 2 -14.40 16.35 -7.00
N SER A 3 -14.94 15.76 -5.94
CA SER A 3 -14.19 14.87 -5.06
C SER A 3 -13.88 13.61 -5.85
N LEU A 4 -12.63 13.47 -6.30
CA LEU A 4 -12.18 12.20 -6.85
C LEU A 4 -12.26 11.15 -5.73
N PRO A 5 -12.85 9.98 -5.98
CA PRO A 5 -12.88 8.91 -4.99
C PRO A 5 -11.45 8.57 -4.59
N ALA A 6 -11.26 8.28 -3.30
CA ALA A 6 -9.94 7.88 -2.81
C ALA A 6 -9.45 6.66 -3.63
N PRO A 7 -8.18 6.66 -4.07
CA PRO A 7 -7.64 5.56 -4.85
C PRO A 7 -7.77 4.26 -4.06
N VAL A 8 -8.50 3.30 -4.64
CA VAL A 8 -8.74 2.00 -4.03
C VAL A 8 -7.48 1.14 -4.19
N PRO A 9 -6.97 0.51 -3.12
CA PRO A 9 -5.86 -0.42 -3.24
C PRO A 9 -6.24 -1.60 -4.14
N ALA A 10 -5.50 -1.78 -5.22
CA ALA A 10 -5.68 -2.91 -6.13
C ALA A 10 -4.75 -4.05 -5.71
N LEU A 11 -5.28 -5.27 -5.68
CA LEU A 11 -4.54 -6.49 -5.35
C LEU A 11 -4.14 -7.19 -6.66
N GLU A 12 -2.86 -7.11 -7.01
CA GLU A 12 -2.30 -7.64 -8.24
C GLU A 12 -1.45 -8.88 -7.93
N PRO A 13 -1.63 -10.01 -8.62
CA PRO A 13 -0.71 -11.14 -8.49
C PRO A 13 0.66 -10.78 -9.11
N VAL A 14 1.75 -11.02 -8.39
CA VAL A 14 3.12 -10.78 -8.87
C VAL A 14 4.05 -11.92 -8.46
N THR A 15 5.12 -12.14 -9.21
CA THR A 15 6.16 -13.12 -8.87
C THR A 15 7.48 -12.40 -8.63
N ILE A 16 8.08 -12.56 -7.44
CA ILE A 16 9.38 -11.97 -7.09
C ILE A 16 10.32 -13.10 -6.67
N GLY A 17 11.46 -13.24 -7.36
CA GLY A 17 12.42 -14.31 -7.06
C GLY A 17 11.85 -15.73 -7.17
N GLY A 18 10.86 -15.94 -8.05
CA GLY A 18 10.17 -17.22 -8.24
C GLY A 18 9.05 -17.52 -7.23
N LEU A 19 8.80 -16.63 -6.26
CA LEU A 19 7.73 -16.81 -5.27
C LEU A 19 6.46 -16.07 -5.70
N PRO A 20 5.30 -16.74 -5.75
CA PRO A 20 4.02 -16.08 -5.99
C PRO A 20 3.64 -15.20 -4.79
N MET A 21 3.33 -13.95 -5.07
CA MET A 21 2.97 -12.92 -4.10
C MET A 21 1.75 -12.15 -4.61
N SER A 22 1.14 -11.37 -3.72
CA SER A 22 0.15 -10.36 -4.12
C SER A 22 0.67 -8.98 -3.79
N ARG A 23 0.70 -8.09 -4.77
CA ARG A 23 1.07 -6.69 -4.59
C ARG A 23 -0.19 -5.85 -4.40
N VAL A 24 -0.19 -5.03 -3.36
CA VAL A 24 -1.17 -3.98 -3.16
C VAL A 24 -0.53 -2.67 -3.58
N THR A 25 -1.00 -2.11 -4.70
CA THR A 25 -0.49 -0.85 -5.24
C THR A 25 -1.50 0.26 -5.00
N VAL A 26 -1.02 1.40 -4.50
CA VAL A 26 -1.80 2.63 -4.37
C VAL A 26 -1.04 3.79 -4.96
N ARG A 27 -1.68 4.49 -5.89
CA ARG A 27 -1.15 5.72 -6.49
C ARG A 27 -2.14 6.85 -6.31
N ILE A 28 -1.68 7.91 -5.65
CA ILE A 28 -2.52 9.04 -5.26
C ILE A 28 -2.85 9.94 -6.44
N SER A 29 -1.84 10.22 -7.27
CA SER A 29 -2.00 10.90 -8.54
C SER A 29 -0.87 10.51 -9.48
N LYS A 30 -0.96 10.91 -10.76
CA LYS A 30 0.11 10.69 -11.74
C LYS A 30 1.47 11.26 -11.34
N TRP A 31 1.51 12.24 -10.43
CA TRP A 31 2.74 12.90 -9.97
C TRP A 31 3.34 12.28 -8.70
N HIS A 32 2.61 11.39 -8.02
CA HIS A 32 3.11 10.71 -6.83
C HIS A 32 3.72 9.36 -7.21
N ASN A 33 4.79 9.00 -6.50
CA ASN A 33 5.33 7.65 -6.55
C ASN A 33 4.30 6.64 -6.03
N PRO A 34 4.18 5.46 -6.66
CA PRO A 34 3.28 4.43 -6.18
C PRO A 34 3.76 3.93 -4.81
N PHE A 35 2.80 3.71 -3.92
CA PHE A 35 3.00 2.97 -2.69
C PHE A 35 2.66 1.51 -2.93
N GLU A 36 3.59 0.62 -2.62
CA GLU A 36 3.45 -0.81 -2.84
C GLU A 36 3.64 -1.56 -1.52
N LEU A 37 2.70 -2.45 -1.23
CA LEU A 37 2.80 -3.48 -0.21
C LEU A 37 2.79 -4.86 -0.86
N TYR A 38 3.56 -5.79 -0.32
CA TYR A 38 3.60 -7.17 -0.82
C TYR A 38 3.06 -8.13 0.23
N LEU A 39 2.07 -8.93 -0.14
CA LEU A 39 1.58 -10.07 0.61
C LEU A 39 2.30 -11.33 0.16
N ILE A 40 2.93 -12.02 1.10
CA ILE A 40 3.70 -13.23 0.84
C ILE A 40 3.13 -14.38 1.65
N CYS A 41 2.93 -15.52 1.01
CA CYS A 41 2.63 -16.78 1.66
C CYS A 41 3.95 -17.54 1.91
N ALA A 42 4.27 -17.84 3.16
CA ALA A 42 5.43 -18.66 3.52
C ALA A 42 4.98 -19.77 4.49
N GLY A 43 4.46 -20.86 3.92
CA GLY A 43 3.92 -21.99 4.66
C GLY A 43 2.66 -21.62 5.45
N ALA A 44 2.68 -21.81 6.76
CA ALA A 44 1.52 -21.59 7.64
C ALA A 44 1.26 -20.11 7.99
N ARG A 45 2.00 -19.16 7.40
CA ARG A 45 1.93 -17.74 7.73
C ARG A 45 1.94 -16.87 6.47
N PHE A 46 1.25 -15.76 6.58
CA PHE A 46 1.20 -14.68 5.62
C PHE A 46 1.95 -13.47 6.17
N TYR A 47 2.67 -12.78 5.31
CA TYR A 47 3.52 -11.64 5.64
C TYR A 47 3.12 -10.45 4.78
N VAL A 48 3.22 -9.24 5.34
CA VAL A 48 3.12 -7.99 4.58
C VAL A 48 4.48 -7.31 4.61
N ALA A 49 5.00 -6.91 3.45
CA ALA A 49 6.22 -6.12 3.31
C ALA A 49 5.93 -4.75 2.68
N ASP A 50 6.70 -3.75 3.08
CA ASP A 50 6.64 -2.38 2.54
C ASP A 50 7.83 -2.12 1.61
N ASN A 51 7.57 -1.75 0.36
CA ASN A 51 8.64 -1.52 -0.61
C ASN A 51 9.54 -0.33 -0.24
N ARG A 52 9.02 0.65 0.52
CA ARG A 52 9.74 1.90 0.83
C ARG A 52 10.85 1.74 1.84
N LEU A 53 10.73 0.76 2.74
CA LEU A 53 11.66 0.57 3.86
C LEU A 53 12.83 -0.35 3.52
N GLY A 54 12.90 -0.85 2.29
CA GLY A 54 14.08 -1.52 1.78
C GLY A 54 14.56 -2.76 2.51
N LYS A 55 13.84 -3.35 3.50
CA LYS A 55 14.08 -4.68 4.13
C LYS A 55 13.24 -4.97 5.40
N GLY A 56 11.90 -4.96 5.35
CA GLY A 56 11.13 -5.33 6.56
C GLY A 56 9.74 -5.89 6.32
N TRP A 57 9.50 -7.10 6.83
CA TRP A 57 8.15 -7.60 7.10
C TRP A 57 7.51 -6.69 8.14
N ILE A 58 6.47 -5.96 7.75
CA ILE A 58 5.77 -5.02 8.63
C ILE A 58 4.63 -5.67 9.40
N PHE A 59 4.20 -6.86 8.96
CA PHE A 59 3.13 -7.61 9.61
C PHE A 59 3.24 -9.10 9.29
N ARG A 60 2.83 -9.96 10.24
CA ARG A 60 2.75 -11.42 10.05
C ARG A 60 1.49 -11.95 10.72
N HIS A 61 0.76 -12.81 10.04
CA HIS A 61 -0.45 -13.43 10.60
C HIS A 61 -0.71 -14.82 9.99
N LYS A 62 -1.44 -15.69 10.70
CA LYS A 62 -1.82 -17.02 10.19
C LYS A 62 -2.95 -16.96 9.15
N SER A 63 -3.77 -15.91 9.20
CA SER A 63 -4.89 -15.67 8.28
C SER A 63 -4.51 -14.61 7.24
N LEU A 64 -4.67 -14.97 5.96
CA LEU A 64 -4.50 -14.08 4.81
C LEU A 64 -5.44 -12.88 4.88
N ALA A 65 -6.69 -13.09 5.29
CA ALA A 65 -7.68 -12.01 5.41
C ALA A 65 -7.20 -10.89 6.34
N ARG A 66 -6.59 -11.24 7.48
CA ARG A 66 -6.00 -10.24 8.40
C ARG A 66 -4.82 -9.50 7.79
N CYS A 67 -3.99 -10.17 6.99
CA CYS A 67 -2.90 -9.50 6.27
C CYS A 67 -3.43 -8.53 5.20
N ILE A 68 -4.52 -8.89 4.51
CA ILE A 68 -5.19 -8.03 3.53
C ILE A 68 -5.80 -6.81 4.25
N GLU A 69 -6.54 -7.01 5.33
CA GLU A 69 -7.11 -5.92 6.14
C GLU A 69 -6.03 -4.94 6.60
N PHE A 70 -4.92 -5.46 7.11
CA PHE A 70 -3.78 -4.65 7.54
C PHE A 70 -3.15 -3.87 6.38
N ALA A 71 -2.90 -4.54 5.24
CA ALA A 71 -2.31 -3.92 4.06
C ALA A 71 -3.20 -2.78 3.53
N THR A 72 -4.50 -3.03 3.43
CA THR A 72 -5.51 -2.04 3.02
C THR A 72 -5.56 -0.85 3.98
N ALA A 73 -5.59 -1.10 5.30
CA ALA A 73 -5.61 -0.04 6.31
C ALA A 73 -4.35 0.84 6.23
N LYS A 74 -3.17 0.22 6.05
CA LYS A 74 -1.90 0.94 5.91
C LYS A 74 -1.85 1.76 4.62
N ALA A 75 -2.35 1.22 3.53
CA ALA A 75 -2.42 1.92 2.25
C ALA A 75 -3.36 3.14 2.34
N ASN A 76 -4.54 3.00 2.94
CA ASN A 76 -5.45 4.11 3.19
C ASN A 76 -4.85 5.18 4.12
N ALA A 77 -4.10 4.77 5.15
CA ALA A 77 -3.39 5.72 6.02
C ALA A 77 -2.35 6.53 5.24
N TYR A 78 -1.57 5.88 4.36
CA TYR A 78 -0.61 6.56 3.50
C TYR A 78 -1.28 7.59 2.57
N VAL A 79 -2.37 7.20 1.90
CA VAL A 79 -3.14 8.11 1.02
C VAL A 79 -3.58 9.36 1.77
N ARG A 80 -4.15 9.20 2.97
CA ARG A 80 -4.63 10.34 3.77
C ARG A 80 -3.50 11.29 4.14
N THR A 81 -2.35 10.78 4.56
CA THR A 81 -1.19 11.59 4.95
C THR A 81 -0.64 12.40 3.78
N GLU A 82 -0.41 11.76 2.65
CA GLU A 82 0.12 12.43 1.45
C GLU A 82 -0.90 13.43 0.86
N TRP A 83 -2.20 13.08 0.87
CA TRP A 83 -3.25 13.99 0.41
C TRP A 83 -3.33 15.26 1.27
N ALA A 84 -3.22 15.11 2.60
CA ALA A 84 -3.16 16.24 3.52
C ALA A 84 -1.90 17.09 3.27
N ALA A 85 -0.75 16.47 3.03
CA ALA A 85 0.50 17.17 2.71
C ALA A 85 0.40 17.93 1.37
N PHE A 86 -0.22 17.31 0.36
CA PHE A 86 -0.47 17.93 -0.95
C PHE A 86 -1.36 19.18 -0.82
N ASN A 87 -2.47 19.08 -0.10
CA ASN A 87 -3.37 20.20 0.13
C ASN A 87 -2.69 21.35 0.91
N ARG A 88 -1.87 21.01 1.93
CA ARG A 88 -1.10 22.02 2.68
C ARG A 88 -0.08 22.76 1.83
N LYS A 89 0.62 22.08 0.92
CA LYS A 89 1.56 22.72 -0.02
C LYS A 89 0.84 23.68 -0.98
N LYS A 90 -0.38 23.33 -1.42
CA LYS A 90 -1.20 24.19 -2.27
C LYS A 90 -1.61 25.49 -1.56
N THR A 91 -1.87 25.44 -0.25
CA THR A 91 -2.22 26.62 0.56
C THR A 91 -1.04 27.52 0.95
N LEU A 92 0.22 27.07 0.81
CA LEU A 92 1.41 27.85 1.17
C LEU A 92 2.05 28.58 -0.03
N ASN A 93 1.76 28.14 -1.26
CA ASN A 93 2.25 28.75 -2.50
C ASN A 93 1.17 29.57 -3.21
N GLY A 94 0.11 29.95 -2.49
CA GLY A 94 -0.98 30.82 -2.95
C GLY A 94 -0.97 32.13 -2.20
#